data_AF-A0A536ZFU8-F1
#
_entry.id   AF-A0A536ZFU8-F1
#
_cell.length_a   1.000
_cell.length_b   1.000
_cell.length_c   1.000
_cell.angle_alpha   90.00
_cell.angle_beta   90.00
_cell.angle_gamma   90.00
#
_symmetry.space_group_name_H-M   'P 1'
#
loop_
_entity.id
_entity.type
_entity.pdbx_description
1 polymer ?
#
loop_
_entity_poly.entity_id
_entity_poly.type
_entity_poly.pdbx_seq_one_letter_code
_entity_poly.pdbx_strand_id
1 'polypeptide(L)' 'MGQRVAVIGSGVVGLSCASCLQMEGHAVTVIDPRPPGEYCSFGNAGCFSAASCVPLGLPGSWRKVPGWLMDPMGPLSIP' A
#
# COMPACT_ATOMS: atom_id res chain seq x y z
N MET A 1 5.83 27.76 6.72
CA MET A 1 5.16 27.55 8.03
C MET A 1 4.55 26.16 8.03
N GLY A 2 4.80 25.36 9.07
CA GLY A 2 4.21 24.03 9.19
C GLY A 2 2.70 24.07 9.46
N GLN A 3 1.96 23.08 8.96
CA GLN A 3 0.53 22.92 9.24
C GLN A 3 0.31 21.95 10.40
N ARG A 4 -0.90 21.96 10.98
CA ARG A 4 -1.36 20.90 11.89
C ARG A 4 -2.04 19.81 11.07
N VAL A 5 -1.53 18.59 11.14
CA VAL A 5 -2.00 17.45 10.35
C VAL A 5 -2.42 16.32 11.27
N ALA A 6 -3.62 15.79 11.09
CA ALA A 6 -4.08 14.58 11.75
C ALA A 6 -3.91 13.38 10.81
N VAL A 7 -3.24 12.32 11.28
CA VAL A 7 -3.10 11.05 10.58
C VAL A 7 -3.95 10.02 11.30
N ILE A 8 -4.91 9.43 10.59
CA ILE A 8 -5.78 8.38 11.13
C ILE A 8 -5.17 7.02 10.78
N GLY A 9 -4.77 6.25 11.79
CA GLY A 9 -4.15 4.95 11.64
C GLY A 9 -2.66 4.94 12.01
N SER A 10 -2.28 4.02 12.90
CA SER A 10 -0.90 3.81 13.40
C SER A 10 -0.21 2.59 12.79
N GLY A 11 -0.70 2.11 11.63
CA GLY A 11 -0.04 1.09 10.81
C GLY A 11 1.17 1.64 10.04
N VAL A 12 1.89 0.76 9.33
CA VAL A 12 3.15 1.11 8.62
C VAL A 12 2.99 2.31 7.69
N VAL A 13 1.92 2.36 6.90
CA VAL A 13 1.65 3.46 5.97
C VAL A 13 1.39 4.77 6.71
N GLY A 14 0.54 4.75 7.74
CA GLY A 14 0.21 5.94 8.54
C GLY A 14 1.44 6.53 9.23
N LEU A 15 2.26 5.68 9.85
CA LEU A 15 3.52 6.12 10.48
C LEU A 15 4.55 6.62 9.48
N SER A 16 4.66 6.00 8.30
CA SER A 16 5.52 6.51 7.21
C SER A 16 5.09 7.90 6.75
N CYS A 17 3.78 8.13 6.55
CA CYS A 17 3.25 9.45 6.21
C CYS A 17 3.50 10.46 7.33
N ALA A 18 3.23 10.11 8.59
CA ALA A 18 3.44 10.98 9.75
C ALA A 18 4.91 11.40 9.90
N SER A 19 5.84 10.47 9.69
CA SER A 19 7.29 10.74 9.71
C SER A 19 7.70 11.72 8.60
N CYS A 20 7.23 11.50 7.36
CA CYS A 20 7.51 12.40 6.24
C CYS A 20 7.01 13.82 6.52
N LEU A 21 5.76 13.95 6.99
CA LEU A 21 5.15 15.24 7.33
C LEU A 21 5.90 15.94 8.48
N GLN A 22 6.37 15.20 9.48
CA GLN A 22 7.20 15.77 10.54
C GLN A 22 8.54 16.30 10.00
N MET A 23 9.21 15.55 9.10
CA MET A 23 10.46 15.99 8.46
C MET A 23 10.27 17.26 7.62
N GLU A 24 9.09 17.45 7.03
CA GLU A 24 8.71 18.69 6.32
C GLU A 24 8.34 19.86 7.26
N GLY A 25 8.42 19.64 8.57
CA GLY A 25 8.19 20.67 9.59
C GLY A 25 6.72 20.85 9.96
N HIS A 26 5.85 19.87 9.69
CA HIS A 26 4.45 19.88 10.12
C HIS A 26 4.28 19.36 11.55
N ALA A 27 3.27 19.88 12.25
CA ALA A 27 2.85 19.39 13.56
C ALA A 27 1.85 18.24 13.34
N VAL A 28 2.28 17.01 13.59
CA VAL A 28 1.49 15.81 13.26
C VAL A 28 0.91 15.18 14.52
N THR A 29 -0.37 14.83 14.49
CA THR A 29 -1.05 14.02 15.50
C THR A 29 -1.52 12.72 14.86
N VAL A 30 -1.07 11.58 15.40
CA VAL A 30 -1.53 10.25 14.97
C VAL A 30 -2.67 9.82 15.89
N ILE A 31 -3.78 9.39 15.30
CA ILE A 31 -4.98 8.93 16.01
C ILE A 31 -5.24 7.48 15.61
N ASP A 32 -5.22 6.59 16.58
CA ASP A 32 -5.55 5.18 16.40
C ASP A 32 -6.25 4.63 17.65
N PRO A 33 -7.28 3.76 17.52
CA PRO A 33 -7.93 3.13 18.67
C PRO A 33 -7.04 2.13 19.42
N ARG A 34 -5.91 1.69 18.86
CA ARG A 34 -4.98 0.73 19.47
C ARG A 34 -3.53 1.23 19.47
N PRO A 35 -2.63 0.58 20.23
CA PRO A 35 -1.21 0.87 20.19
C PRO A 35 -0.60 0.82 18.76
N PRO A 36 0.45 1.61 18.49
CA PRO A 36 1.15 1.59 17.21
C PRO A 36 1.67 0.21 16.82
N GLY A 37 1.60 -0.10 15.54
CA GLY A 37 2.12 -1.37 15.01
C GLY A 37 1.22 -2.57 15.28
N GLU A 38 0.01 -2.39 15.80
CA GLU A 38 -1.01 -3.45 15.87
C GLU A 38 -1.75 -3.63 14.52
N TYR A 39 -2.66 -4.61 14.43
CA TYR A 39 -3.42 -4.98 13.21
C TYR A 39 -2.57 -5.60 12.08
N CYS A 40 -2.89 -5.28 10.81
CA CYS A 40 -2.26 -5.84 9.62
C CYS A 40 -0.74 -5.62 9.59
N SER A 41 -0.24 -4.57 10.23
CA SER A 41 1.20 -4.28 10.28
C SER A 41 1.95 -5.13 11.33
N PHE A 42 1.32 -5.66 12.37
CA PHE A 42 2.01 -6.46 13.40
C PHE A 42 2.52 -7.81 12.86
N GLY A 43 1.66 -8.50 12.10
CA GLY A 43 1.90 -9.86 11.61
C GLY A 43 2.27 -9.94 10.12
N ASN A 44 2.72 -8.84 9.52
CA ASN A 44 3.08 -8.84 8.10
C ASN A 44 4.44 -9.51 7.86
N ALA A 45 4.64 -10.15 6.71
CA ALA A 45 5.87 -10.86 6.37
C ALA A 45 7.07 -9.94 6.01
N GLY A 46 6.90 -8.62 6.07
CA GLY A 46 7.93 -7.64 5.68
C GLY A 46 8.27 -7.63 4.19
N CYS A 47 7.46 -8.29 3.35
CA CYS A 47 7.78 -8.48 1.94
C CYS A 47 7.36 -7.25 1.12
N PHE A 48 8.34 -6.62 0.45
CA PHE A 48 8.08 -5.61 -0.56
C PHE A 48 7.84 -6.28 -1.92
N SER A 49 6.59 -6.59 -2.22
CA SER A 49 6.21 -7.23 -3.49
C SER A 49 5.81 -6.19 -4.53
N ALA A 50 6.71 -5.91 -5.49
CA ALA A 50 6.43 -5.03 -6.62
C ALA A 50 5.19 -5.46 -7.44
N ALA A 51 4.92 -6.77 -7.48
CA ALA A 51 3.75 -7.34 -8.13
C ALA A 51 2.43 -7.05 -7.39
N SER A 52 2.48 -6.71 -6.10
CA SER A 52 1.31 -6.46 -5.25
C SER A 52 1.01 -4.97 -5.04
N CYS A 53 1.89 -4.08 -5.52
CA CYS A 53 1.68 -2.64 -5.47
C CYS A 53 0.55 -2.18 -6.43
N VAL A 54 0.28 -2.96 -7.47
CA VAL A 54 -0.78 -2.69 -8.44
C VAL A 54 -1.99 -3.58 -8.11
N PRO A 55 -3.22 -3.04 -8.08
CA PRO A 55 -4.40 -3.86 -7.84
C PRO A 55 -4.48 -5.02 -8.83
N LEU A 56 -4.64 -6.24 -8.31
CA LEU A 56 -4.97 -7.43 -9.10
C LEU A 56 -6.39 -7.26 -9.64
N GLY A 57 -6.53 -6.56 -10.76
CA GLY A 57 -7.84 -6.28 -11.38
C GLY A 57 -8.14 -4.78 -11.57
N LEU A 58 -7.18 -3.99 -12.04
CA LEU A 58 -7.47 -2.63 -12.49
C LEU A 58 -8.59 -2.61 -13.55
N PRO A 59 -9.43 -1.55 -13.60
CA PRO A 59 -10.39 -1.36 -14.68
C PRO A 59 -9.73 -1.55 -16.05
N GLY A 60 -10.29 -2.42 -16.89
CA GLY A 60 -9.74 -2.75 -18.21
C GLY A 60 -8.73 -3.89 -18.25
N SER A 61 -8.39 -4.52 -17.11
CA SER A 61 -7.50 -5.71 -17.07
C SER A 61 -8.03 -6.88 -17.91
N TRP A 62 -9.36 -7.02 -18.03
CA TRP A 62 -9.99 -8.02 -18.89
C TRP A 62 -9.58 -7.91 -20.36
N ARG A 63 -9.19 -6.72 -20.84
CA ARG A 63 -8.73 -6.53 -22.23
C ARG A 63 -7.36 -7.15 -22.49
N LYS A 64 -6.59 -7.41 -21.44
CA LYS A 64 -5.27 -8.06 -21.54
C LYS A 64 -5.39 -9.59 -21.59
N VAL A 65 -6.54 -10.14 -21.19
CA VAL A 65 -6.80 -11.58 -21.12
C VAL A 65 -6.59 -12.30 -22.46
N PRO A 66 -7.09 -11.82 -23.62
CA PRO A 66 -6.85 -12.50 -24.89
C PRO A 66 -5.37 -12.58 -25.26
N GLY A 67 -4.61 -11.51 -24.97
CA GLY A 67 -3.17 -11.48 -25.19
C GLY A 67 -2.40 -12.43 -24.25
N TRP A 68 -2.82 -12.52 -22.99
CA TRP A 68 -2.21 -13.44 -22.03
C TRP A 68 -2.45 -14.91 -22.39
N LEU A 69 -3.64 -15.26 -22.88
CA LEU A 69 -3.97 -16.61 -23.34
C LEU A 69 -3.14 -17.06 -24.54
N MET A 70 -2.69 -16.11 -25.37
CA MET A 70 -1.84 -16.37 -26.54
C MET A 70 -0.34 -16.39 -26.21
N ASP A 71 0.04 -15.96 -25.01
CA ASP A 71 1.43 -15.93 -24.55
C ASP A 71 1.71 -17.15 -23.65
N PRO A 72 2.55 -18.12 -24.10
CA PRO A 72 2.89 -19.29 -23.29
C PRO A 72 3.57 -18.95 -21.96
N MET A 73 4.23 -17.80 -21.89
CA MET A 73 4.87 -17.25 -20.68
C MET A 73 4.00 -16.18 -19.99
N GLY A 74 2.79 -15.96 -20.49
CA GLY A 74 1.86 -14.97 -19.98
C GLY A 74 1.30 -15.32 -18.61
N PRO A 75 0.76 -14.34 -17.86
CA PRO A 75 0.20 -14.55 -16.52
C PRO A 75 -1.10 -15.38 -16.52
N LEU A 76 -1.67 -15.65 -17.70
CA LEU A 76 -2.82 -16.52 -17.90
C LEU A 76 -2.58 -17.36 -19.15
N SER A 77 -1.66 -18.32 -19.06
CA SER A 77 -1.42 -19.31 -20.11
C SER A 77 -2.25 -20.58 -19.85
N ILE A 78 -2.76 -21.20 -20.92
CA ILE A 78 -3.35 -22.54 -20.86
C ILE A 78 -2.27 -23.51 -21.39
N PRO A 79 -1.84 -24.51 -20.60
CA PRO A 79 -0.85 -25.49 -21.02
C PRO A 79 -1.35 -26.40 -22.17
#